data_AF-A0A6I4IDX3-F1
#
_entry.id   AF-A0A6I4IDX3-F1
#
_cell.length_a   1.000
_cell.length_b   1.000
_cell.length_c   1.000
_cell.angle_alpha   90.00
_cell.angle_beta   90.00
_cell.angle_gamma   90.00
#
_symmetry.space_group_name_H-M   'P 1'
#
loop_
_entity.id
_entity.type
_entity.pdbx_description
1 polymer ?
#
loop_
_entity_poly.entity_id
_entity_poly.type
_entity_poly.pdbx_seq_one_letter_code
_entity_poly.pdbx_strand_id
1 'polypeptide(L)'
;MKYIYILLTVMILVGCKENNKEMEAFTKLEEARNYVTESFDEKEEILMISDELNDAMGMNMAIIGDEILKKGYMPKGFEQKEGYRIYKYERE
;
A
#
# COMPACT_ATOMS: atom_id res chain seq x y z
N MET A 1 -5.06 -25.79 42.97
CA MET A 1 -5.53 -24.87 41.91
C MET A 1 -4.38 -23.95 41.53
N LYS A 2 -3.54 -24.34 40.56
CA LYS A 2 -2.28 -23.62 40.25
C LYS A 2 -1.87 -23.73 38.77
N TYR A 3 -2.86 -23.77 37.86
CA TYR A 3 -2.64 -23.98 36.43
C TYR A 3 -3.54 -23.11 35.52
N ILE A 4 -3.87 -21.87 35.93
CA ILE A 4 -4.75 -20.97 35.15
C ILE A 4 -4.01 -19.81 34.47
N TYR A 5 -2.72 -19.59 34.74
CA TYR A 5 -2.00 -18.41 34.23
C TYR A 5 -0.97 -18.67 33.12
N ILE A 6 -1.04 -19.82 32.42
CA ILE A 6 -0.02 -20.21 31.42
C ILE A 6 -0.46 -19.97 29.95
N LEU A 7 -1.64 -19.41 29.68
CA LEU A 7 -2.18 -19.44 28.30
C LEU A 7 -2.73 -18.10 27.75
N LEU A 8 -2.12 -16.96 28.08
CA LEU A 8 -2.59 -15.68 27.51
C LEU A 8 -1.49 -14.67 27.11
N THR A 9 -0.32 -15.16 26.67
CA THR A 9 0.76 -14.29 26.15
C THR A 9 1.33 -14.77 24.81
N VAL A 10 0.54 -15.51 24.03
CA VAL A 10 0.84 -15.81 22.62
C VAL A 10 -0.19 -15.07 21.77
N MET A 11 0.26 -14.37 20.72
CA MET A 11 -0.45 -13.33 19.91
C MET A 11 -0.30 -11.94 20.54
N ILE A 12 0.50 -10.99 20.06
CA ILE A 12 0.77 -10.57 18.69
C ILE A 12 2.19 -10.01 18.64
N LEU A 13 3.13 -10.75 18.05
CA LEU A 13 4.35 -10.18 17.47
C LEU A 13 4.52 -10.82 16.10
N VAL A 14 3.50 -10.66 15.25
CA VAL A 14 3.76 -10.61 13.81
C VAL A 14 4.40 -9.25 13.62
N GLY A 15 5.73 -9.21 13.75
CA GLY A 15 6.50 -8.05 13.37
C GLY A 15 6.19 -7.76 11.92
N CYS A 16 5.41 -6.70 11.69
CA CYS A 16 5.31 -6.09 10.38
C CYS A 16 6.74 -5.82 9.94
N LYS A 17 7.17 -6.54 8.91
CA LYS A 17 8.44 -6.32 8.24
C LYS A 17 8.33 -4.93 7.62
N GLU A 18 8.80 -3.90 8.32
CA GLU A 18 8.98 -2.57 7.77
C GLU A 18 10.05 -2.67 6.68
N ASN A 19 9.59 -2.95 5.46
CA ASN A 19 10.36 -2.70 4.26
C ASN A 19 10.45 -1.16 4.13
N ASN A 20 11.42 -0.57 4.83
CA ASN A 20 11.86 0.81 4.66
C ASN A 20 12.53 0.95 3.28
N LYS A 21 11.74 0.86 2.22
CA LYS A 21 12.03 1.54 0.97
C LYS A 21 11.57 2.97 1.23
N GLU A 22 12.49 3.92 1.39
CA GLU A 22 12.15 5.35 1.43
C GLU A 22 11.53 5.69 0.07
N MET A 23 10.23 5.49 -0.03
CA MET A 23 9.43 5.77 -1.20
C MET A 23 8.73 7.08 -0.93
N GLU A 24 9.10 8.12 -1.67
CA GLU A 24 8.42 9.40 -1.59
C GLU A 24 7.02 9.30 -2.23
N ALA A 25 6.10 10.13 -1.75
CA ALA A 25 4.77 10.21 -2.32
C ALA A 25 4.84 10.77 -3.74
N PHE A 26 4.23 10.07 -4.70
CA PHE A 26 4.09 10.58 -6.05
C PHE A 26 3.19 11.81 -6.04
N THR A 27 3.67 12.88 -6.69
CA THR A 27 2.94 14.14 -6.86
C THR A 27 2.46 14.34 -8.30
N LYS A 28 2.96 13.53 -9.24
CA LYS A 28 2.56 13.57 -10.65
C LYS A 28 2.01 12.23 -11.12
N LEU A 29 0.94 12.29 -11.91
CA LEU A 29 0.25 11.13 -12.46
C LEU A 29 1.19 10.21 -13.26
N GLU A 30 1.95 10.78 -14.19
CA GLU A 30 2.82 10.00 -15.08
C GLU A 30 3.97 9.31 -14.33
N GLU A 31 4.51 9.92 -13.27
CA GLU A 31 5.56 9.29 -12.46
C GLU A 31 5.02 8.05 -11.74
N ALA A 32 3.80 8.14 -11.16
CA ALA A 32 3.14 6.99 -10.55
C ALA A 32 2.83 5.88 -11.58
N ARG A 33 2.34 6.24 -12.78
CA ARG A 33 2.05 5.28 -13.85
C ARG A 33 3.30 4.55 -14.36
N ASN A 34 4.38 5.29 -14.55
CA ASN A 34 5.66 4.72 -14.99
C ASN A 34 6.19 3.76 -13.92
N TYR A 35 6.14 4.13 -12.64
CA TYR A 35 6.51 3.23 -11.55
C TYR A 35 5.69 1.94 -11.54
N VAL A 36 4.36 2.04 -11.68
CA VAL A 36 3.47 0.87 -11.78
C VAL A 36 3.90 -0.04 -12.92
N THR A 37 4.16 0.54 -14.08
CA THR A 37 4.50 -0.22 -15.29
C THR A 37 5.87 -0.90 -15.16
N GLU A 38 6.89 -0.16 -14.71
CA GLU A 38 8.30 -0.54 -14.80
C GLU A 38 8.85 -1.25 -13.57
N SER A 39 8.21 -1.14 -12.39
CA SER A 39 8.83 -1.56 -11.13
C SER A 39 7.88 -2.20 -10.10
N PHE A 40 6.58 -2.26 -10.38
CA PHE A 40 5.57 -2.81 -9.48
C PHE A 40 5.41 -4.31 -9.72
N ASP A 41 6.37 -5.08 -9.19
CA ASP A 41 6.58 -6.49 -9.53
C ASP A 41 6.70 -7.41 -8.31
N GLU A 42 6.66 -6.87 -7.09
CA GLU A 42 6.67 -7.69 -5.88
C GLU A 42 5.29 -8.29 -5.58
N LYS A 43 5.22 -9.36 -4.77
CA LYS A 43 3.93 -9.99 -4.41
C LYS A 43 2.98 -9.02 -3.69
N GLU A 44 3.55 -8.20 -2.82
CA GLU A 44 2.87 -7.13 -2.09
C GLU A 44 3.59 -5.83 -2.40
N GLU A 45 2.83 -4.81 -2.77
CA GLU A 45 3.36 -3.51 -3.18
C GLU A 45 2.60 -2.38 -2.49
N ILE A 46 3.28 -1.26 -2.34
CA ILE A 46 2.70 -0.03 -1.80
C ILE A 46 2.85 1.10 -2.81
N LEU A 47 1.88 2.00 -2.81
CA LEU A 47 1.91 3.22 -3.61
C LEU A 47 1.55 4.41 -2.73
N MET A 48 2.51 5.32 -2.54
CA MET A 48 2.28 6.57 -1.82
C MET A 48 1.88 7.65 -2.81
N ILE A 49 0.70 8.24 -2.63
CA ILE A 49 0.12 9.23 -3.53
C ILE A 49 -0.16 10.50 -2.73
N SER A 50 0.37 11.65 -3.16
CA SER A 50 0.09 12.91 -2.48
C SER A 50 -1.40 13.25 -2.51
N ASP A 51 -1.88 13.96 -1.49
CA ASP A 51 -3.27 14.39 -1.43
C ASP A 51 -3.63 15.31 -2.61
N GLU A 52 -2.66 16.07 -3.13
CA GLU A 52 -2.82 16.91 -4.33
C GLU A 52 -3.01 16.09 -5.60
N LEU A 53 -2.28 14.98 -5.76
CA LEU A 53 -2.44 14.09 -6.89
C LEU A 53 -3.75 13.29 -6.79
N ASN A 54 -4.20 12.98 -5.58
CA ASN A 54 -5.45 12.29 -5.32
C ASN A 54 -6.64 13.25 -5.42
N ASP A 55 -7.03 13.57 -6.66
CA ASP A 55 -8.09 14.54 -6.94
C ASP A 55 -9.43 14.16 -6.29
N ALA A 56 -10.26 15.17 -6.01
CA ALA A 56 -11.52 14.98 -5.31
C ALA A 56 -12.52 14.05 -6.03
N MET A 57 -12.40 13.88 -7.36
CA MET A 57 -13.23 12.97 -8.14
C MET A 57 -12.63 11.56 -8.23
N GLY A 58 -11.38 11.37 -7.82
CA GLY A 58 -10.64 10.12 -7.88
C GLY A 58 -10.20 9.72 -9.29
N MET A 59 -10.18 10.64 -10.25
CA MET A 59 -9.84 10.34 -11.65
C MET A 59 -8.39 9.87 -11.81
N ASN A 60 -7.43 10.56 -11.20
CA ASN A 60 -6.03 10.19 -11.26
C ASN A 60 -5.81 8.80 -10.66
N MET A 61 -6.51 8.51 -9.57
CA MET A 61 -6.42 7.21 -8.92
C MET A 61 -7.10 6.10 -9.72
N ALA A 62 -8.17 6.39 -10.47
CA ALA A 62 -8.76 5.46 -11.42
C ALA A 62 -7.80 5.13 -12.58
N ILE A 63 -7.09 6.12 -13.12
CA ILE A 63 -6.09 5.93 -14.19
C ILE A 63 -4.93 5.06 -13.70
N ILE A 64 -4.36 5.39 -12.54
CA ILE A 64 -3.27 4.60 -11.93
C ILE A 64 -3.76 3.19 -11.60
N GLY A 65 -4.96 3.08 -11.02
CA GLY A 65 -5.59 1.82 -10.63
C GLY A 65 -5.81 0.87 -11.82
N ASP A 66 -6.21 1.39 -12.98
CA ASP A 66 -6.35 0.58 -14.20
C ASP A 66 -5.03 -0.13 -14.59
N GLU A 67 -3.90 0.56 -14.51
CA GLU A 67 -2.59 -0.04 -14.79
C GLU A 67 -2.20 -1.08 -13.73
N ILE A 68 -2.49 -0.82 -12.45
CA ILE A 68 -2.25 -1.77 -11.35
C ILE A 68 -3.06 -3.06 -11.56
N LEU A 69 -4.35 -2.93 -11.90
CA LEU A 69 -5.24 -4.06 -12.17
C LEU A 69 -4.79 -4.88 -13.38
N LYS A 70 -4.31 -4.24 -14.45
CA LYS A 70 -3.73 -4.95 -15.62
C LYS A 70 -2.51 -5.79 -15.25
N LYS A 71 -1.75 -5.41 -14.21
CA LYS A 71 -0.63 -6.21 -13.67
C LYS A 71 -1.07 -7.32 -12.72
N GLY A 72 -2.37 -7.52 -12.54
CA GLY A 72 -2.95 -8.60 -11.74
C GLY A 72 -3.02 -8.33 -10.25
N TYR A 73 -2.77 -7.09 -9.81
CA TYR A 73 -2.86 -6.71 -8.41
C TYR A 73 -4.29 -6.38 -8.00
N MET A 74 -4.62 -6.66 -6.74
CA MET A 74 -5.88 -6.31 -6.10
C MET A 74 -5.65 -5.34 -4.94
N PRO A 75 -6.57 -4.38 -4.71
CA PRO A 75 -6.46 -3.45 -3.60
C PRO A 75 -6.66 -4.18 -2.26
N LYS A 76 -5.77 -3.92 -1.31
CA LYS A 76 -5.86 -4.45 0.07
C LYS A 76 -6.30 -3.43 1.10
N GLY A 77 -6.22 -2.15 0.75
CA GLY A 77 -6.67 -1.06 1.60
C GLY A 77 -5.75 0.14 1.47
N PHE A 78 -5.97 1.12 2.33
CA PHE A 78 -5.16 2.31 2.36
C PHE A 78 -4.99 2.83 3.78
N GLU A 79 -3.98 3.67 3.96
CA GLU A 79 -3.74 4.44 5.16
C GLU A 79 -3.57 5.91 4.79
N GLN A 80 -4.36 6.79 5.41
CA GLN A 80 -4.20 8.23 5.23
C GLN A 80 -3.10 8.74 6.17
N LYS A 81 -2.17 9.51 5.63
CA LYS A 81 -1.16 10.28 6.36
C LYS A 81 -1.36 11.77 6.09
N GLU A 82 -0.58 12.60 6.77
CA GLU A 82 -0.57 14.05 6.51
C GLU A 82 0.09 14.32 5.14
N GLY A 83 -0.70 14.84 4.19
CA GLY A 83 -0.24 15.24 2.86
C GLY A 83 -0.19 14.12 1.81
N TYR A 84 -0.46 12.87 2.19
CA TYR A 84 -0.47 11.73 1.26
C TYR A 84 -1.25 10.54 1.79
N ARG A 85 -1.56 9.60 0.90
CA ARG A 85 -2.19 8.31 1.21
C ARG A 85 -1.32 7.15 0.72
N ILE A 86 -1.19 6.13 1.56
CA ILE A 86 -0.50 4.87 1.24
C ILE A 86 -1.55 3.86 0.79
N TYR A 87 -1.53 3.48 -0.48
CA TYR A 87 -2.36 2.39 -1.01
C TYR A 87 -1.57 1.07 -0.97
N LYS A 88 -2.23 -0.01 -0.56
CA LYS A 88 -1.64 -1.35 -0.44
C LYS A 88 -2.28 -2.28 -1.46
N TYR A 89 -1.46 -3.06 -2.14
CA TYR A 89 -1.90 -3.99 -3.17
C TYR A 89 -1.21 -5.35 -3.02
N GLU A 90 -1.88 -6.41 -3.48
CA GLU A 90 -1.32 -7.76 -3.54
C GLU A 90 -1.69 -8.46 -4.84
N ARG A 91 -0.90 -9.44 -5.26
CA ARG A 91 -1.28 -10.43 -6.28
C ARG A 91 -0.96 -11.84 -5.80
N GLU A 92 -1.62 -12.83 -6.40
CA GLU A 92 -1.43 -14.26 -6.03
C GLU A 92 -0.01 -14.76 -6.34
#